data_AF-D2Y5W6-F1
#
_entry.id   AF-D2Y5W6-F1
#
_cell.length_a   1.000
_cell.length_b   1.000
_cell.length_c   1.000
_cell.angle_alpha   90.00
_cell.angle_beta   90.00
_cell.angle_gamma   90.00
#
_symmetry.space_group_name_H-M   'P 1'
#
loop_
_entity.id
_entity.type
_entity.pdbx_description
1 polymer ?
#
loop_
_entity_poly.entity_id
_entity_poly.type
_entity_poly.pdbx_seq_one_letter_code
_entity_poly.pdbx_strand_id
1 'polypeptide(L)' 'YTQTNVGEALAAVHGSEFSQTTICRFENLQLSFKNACKLKAILSKWLEE' A
#
# COMPACT_ATOMS: atom_id res chain seq x y z
N TYR A 1 9.64 -2.16 -8.47
CA TYR A 1 9.57 -1.29 -7.29
C TYR A 1 9.91 -2.10 -6.05
N THR A 2 10.69 -1.54 -5.11
CA THR A 2 10.84 -2.14 -3.78
C THR A 2 9.62 -1.83 -2.91
N GLN A 3 9.41 -2.55 -1.80
CA GLN A 3 8.32 -2.26 -0.86
C GLN A 3 8.39 -0.81 -0.31
N THR A 4 9.60 -0.29 -0.09
CA THR A 4 9.82 1.12 0.27
C THR A 4 9.36 2.04 -0.87
N ASN A 5 9.76 1.77 -2.11
CA ASN A 5 9.35 2.61 -3.24
C ASN A 5 7.85 2.56 -3.51
N VAL A 6 7.19 1.41 -3.31
CA VAL A 6 5.73 1.32 -3.37
C VAL A 6 5.12 2.20 -2.29
N GLY A 7 5.61 2.09 -1.05
CA GLY A 7 5.15 2.91 0.07
C GLY A 7 5.24 4.41 -0.18
N GLU A 8 6.36 4.86 -0.74
CA GLU A 8 6.60 6.26 -1.16
C GLU A 8 5.68 6.67 -2.31
N ALA A 9 5.55 5.84 -3.35
CA ALA A 9 4.75 6.14 -4.53
C ALA A 9 3.25 6.26 -4.23
N LEU A 10 2.75 5.50 -3.25
CA LEU A 10 1.35 5.59 -2.81
C LEU A 10 1.00 6.95 -2.18
N ALA A 11 1.99 7.75 -1.77
CA ALA A 11 1.75 9.11 -1.28
C ALA A 11 1.11 10.01 -2.33
N ALA A 12 1.45 9.82 -3.61
CA ALA A 12 0.85 10.57 -4.72
C ALA A 12 -0.65 10.29 -4.89
N VAL A 13 -1.10 9.08 -4.54
CA VAL A 13 -2.47 8.59 -4.78
C VAL A 13 -3.37 8.78 -3.55
N HIS A 14 -2.81 8.58 -2.35
CA HIS A 14 -3.53 8.60 -1.07
C HIS A 14 -3.25 9.85 -0.21
N GLY A 15 -2.23 10.65 -0.55
CA GLY A 15 -1.84 11.83 0.22
C GLY A 15 -0.97 11.53 1.46
N SER A 16 -0.57 10.28 1.67
CA SER A 16 0.36 9.88 2.72
C SER A 16 1.21 8.70 2.28
N GLU A 17 2.49 8.71 2.62
CA GLU A 17 3.35 7.55 2.41
C GLU A 17 2.98 6.38 3.32
N PHE A 18 3.26 5.17 2.85
CA PHE A 18 3.21 3.96 3.67
C PHE A 18 4.63 3.47 3.94
N SER A 19 4.88 2.97 5.15
CA SER A 19 6.18 2.34 5.46
C SER A 19 6.37 1.04 4.69
N GLN A 20 7.63 0.66 4.44
CA GLN A 20 7.99 -0.67 3.93
C GLN A 20 7.35 -1.80 4.74
N THR A 21 7.32 -1.66 6.07
CA THR A 21 6.71 -2.66 6.97
C THR A 21 5.21 -2.81 6.73
N THR A 22 4.51 -1.72 6.41
CA THR A 22 3.08 -1.77 6.08
C THR A 22 2.83 -2.54 4.78
N ILE A 23 3.65 -2.31 3.76
CA ILE A 23 3.57 -3.03 2.47
C ILE A 23 3.90 -4.52 2.67
N CYS A 24 4.97 -4.83 3.39
CA CYS A 24 5.35 -6.20 3.73
C CYS A 24 4.22 -6.95 4.47
N ARG A 25 3.56 -6.31 5.44
CA ARG A 25 2.42 -6.91 6.15
C ARG A 25 1.21 -7.12 5.25
N PHE A 26 0.96 -6.24 4.29
CA PHE A 26 -0.11 -6.43 3.32
C PHE A 26 0.15 -7.64 2.42
N GLU A 27 1.34 -7.76 1.87
CA GLU A 27 1.75 -8.88 0.99
C GLU A 27 1.69 -10.23 1.73
N ASN A 28 2.05 -10.25 3.00
CA ASN A 28 1.96 -11.45 3.85
C ASN A 28 0.57 -11.67 4.48
N LEU A 29 -0.45 -10.89 4.09
CA LEU A 29 -1.81 -10.96 4.63
C LEU A 29 -1.88 -10.80 6.17
N GLN A 30 -0.93 -10.08 6.75
CA GLN A 30 -0.78 -9.79 8.19
C GLN A 30 -1.44 -8.47 8.62
N LEU A 31 -2.42 -8.01 7.84
CA LEU A 31 -3.28 -6.87 8.17
C LEU A 31 -4.67 -7.38 8.53
N SER A 32 -5.40 -6.60 9.33
CA SER A 32 -6.83 -6.85 9.51
C SER A 32 -7.56 -6.73 8.17
N PHE A 33 -8.64 -7.48 7.99
CA PHE A 33 -9.41 -7.49 6.75
C PHE A 33 -9.78 -6.07 6.28
N LYS A 34 -10.26 -5.22 7.20
CA LYS A 34 -10.60 -3.82 6.90
C LYS A 34 -9.41 -3.02 6.37
N ASN A 35 -8.22 -3.18 6.95
CA ASN A 35 -7.03 -2.47 6.53
C ASN A 35 -6.49 -3.01 5.20
N ALA A 36 -6.55 -4.33 5.01
CA ALA A 36 -6.21 -4.96 3.74
C ALA A 36 -7.14 -4.46 2.61
N CYS A 37 -8.45 -4.38 2.81
CA CYS A 37 -9.38 -3.85 1.82
C CYS A 37 -9.08 -2.39 1.45
N LYS A 38 -8.80 -1.54 2.45
CA LYS A 38 -8.43 -0.14 2.21
C LYS A 38 -7.15 -0.03 1.38
N LEU A 39 -6.09 -0.75 1.79
CA LEU A 39 -4.81 -0.69 1.09
C LEU A 39 -4.89 -1.30 -0.31
N LYS A 40 -5.69 -2.35 -0.49
CA LYS A 40 -5.99 -2.91 -1.81
C LYS A 40 -6.61 -1.87 -2.74
N ALA A 41 -7.61 -1.10 -2.28
CA ALA A 41 -8.24 -0.08 -3.11
C ALA A 41 -7.25 1.02 -3.55
N ILE A 42 -6.36 1.44 -2.64
CA ILE A 42 -5.32 2.44 -2.92
C ILE A 42 -4.30 1.89 -3.93
N LEU A 43 -3.82 0.66 -3.73
CA LEU A 43 -2.89 -0.02 -4.63
C LEU A 43 -3.47 -0.23 -6.03
N SER A 44 -4.76 -0.60 -6.13
CA SER A 44 -5.44 -0.73 -7.42
C SER A 44 -5.47 0.59 -8.17
N LYS A 45 -5.81 1.70 -7.50
CA LYS A 45 -5.78 3.03 -8.11
C LYS A 45 -4.38 3.41 -8.58
N TRP A 46 -3.35 3.13 -7.78
CA TRP A 46 -1.96 3.40 -8.17
C TRP A 46 -1.49 2.57 -9.38
N LEU A 47 -1.98 1.33 -9.54
CA LEU A 47 -1.66 0.48 -10.69
C LEU A 47 -2.39 0.89 -11.98
N GLU A 48 -3.46 1.66 -11.87
CA GLU A 48 -4.22 2.22 -13.01
C GLU A 48 -3.65 3.55 -13.51
N GLU A 49 -2.75 4.18 -12.73
CA GLU A 49 -1.97 5.38 -13.09
C GLU A 49 -0.70 5.00 -13.87
#